data_AF-A0A8J4YIU2-F1
#
_entry.id   AF-A0A8J4YIU2-F1
#
_cell.length_a   1.000
_cell.length_b   1.000
_cell.length_c   1.000
_cell.angle_alpha   90.00
_cell.angle_beta   90.00
_cell.angle_gamma   90.00
#
_symmetry.space_group_name_H-M   'P 1'
#
loop_
_entity.id
_entity.type
_entity.pdbx_description
1 polymer ?
#
loop_
_entity_poly.entity_id
_entity_poly.type
_entity_poly.pdbx_seq_one_letter_code
_entity_poly.pdbx_strand_id
1 'polypeptide(L)'
;MDYNINMRQVDKSDAMISSVECARRTMKWYKKMFFHLLDMTILNSHILYTLKTGENQTLEEFVIEVVRSVLAHNTVQRVTQTPSQTIAGPSRDTPARLGVSHFISTIPATGTQRCPQRRCHVCQQTTRHAKKRKDTRYQCSDCNVGLCLEPCFKEYHTLIHY
;
A
#
# COMPACT_ATOMS: atom_id res chain seq x y z
N MET A 1 39.11 -30.59 -13.38
CA MET A 1 37.89 -30.42 -14.20
C MET A 1 36.74 -29.78 -13.41
N ASP A 2 36.93 -29.49 -12.11
CA ASP A 2 35.86 -29.05 -11.18
C ASP A 2 35.50 -27.55 -11.23
N TYR A 3 36.35 -26.72 -11.84
CA TYR A 3 36.11 -25.27 -11.94
C TYR A 3 34.79 -24.93 -12.65
N ASN A 4 34.53 -25.61 -13.78
CA ASN A 4 33.33 -25.39 -14.58
C ASN A 4 32.05 -25.88 -13.88
N ILE A 5 32.16 -26.85 -12.97
CA ILE A 5 31.01 -27.37 -12.21
C ILE A 5 30.61 -26.37 -11.14
N ASN A 6 31.59 -25.82 -10.42
CA ASN A 6 31.34 -24.88 -9.32
C ASN A 6 30.87 -23.51 -9.81
N MET A 7 31.44 -22.98 -10.90
CA MET A 7 31.00 -21.71 -11.48
C MET A 7 29.54 -21.76 -11.99
N ARG A 8 29.14 -22.90 -12.57
CA ARG A 8 27.79 -23.08 -13.10
C ARG A 8 26.69 -23.07 -12.03
N GLN A 9 27.03 -23.30 -10.76
CA GLN A 9 26.02 -23.26 -9.69
C GLN A 9 25.62 -21.83 -9.33
N VAL A 10 26.56 -20.89 -9.42
CA VAL A 10 26.29 -19.46 -9.19
C VAL A 10 25.33 -18.93 -10.27
N ASP A 11 25.61 -19.25 -11.53
CA ASP A 11 24.74 -18.86 -12.66
C ASP A 11 23.32 -19.45 -12.52
N LYS A 12 23.21 -20.66 -11.95
CA LYS A 12 21.91 -21.29 -11.71
C LYS A 12 21.14 -20.59 -10.59
N SER A 13 21.79 -20.22 -9.49
CA SER A 13 21.11 -19.44 -8.43
C SER A 13 20.63 -18.09 -8.95
N ASP A 14 21.44 -17.41 -9.76
CA ASP A 14 21.07 -16.13 -10.37
C ASP A 14 19.90 -16.30 -11.33
N ALA A 15 19.91 -17.36 -12.15
CA ALA A 15 18.81 -17.70 -13.04
C ALA A 15 17.52 -18.02 -12.28
N MET A 16 17.58 -18.76 -11.16
CA MET A 16 16.41 -19.06 -10.32
C MET A 16 15.84 -17.78 -9.66
N ILE A 17 16.70 -16.87 -9.21
CA ILE A 17 16.27 -15.61 -8.59
C ILE A 17 15.63 -14.68 -9.62
N SER A 18 16.04 -14.74 -10.88
CA SER A 18 15.53 -13.86 -11.93
C SER A 18 14.00 -13.90 -12.10
N SER A 19 13.33 -15.01 -11.75
CA SER A 19 11.85 -15.10 -11.81
C SER A 19 11.15 -14.40 -10.65
N VAL A 20 11.83 -14.19 -9.53
CA VAL A 20 11.28 -13.63 -8.28
C VAL A 20 11.97 -12.35 -7.81
N GLU A 21 12.84 -11.76 -8.64
CA GLU A 21 13.67 -10.61 -8.30
C GLU A 21 12.81 -9.43 -7.81
N CYS A 22 13.04 -9.02 -6.56
CA CYS A 22 12.30 -7.92 -5.94
C CYS A 22 12.95 -6.55 -6.18
N ALA A 23 14.17 -6.53 -6.73
CA ALA A 23 14.91 -5.31 -6.96
C ALA A 23 14.19 -4.37 -7.94
N ARG A 24 14.07 -3.10 -7.53
CA ARG A 24 13.54 -2.01 -8.38
C ARG A 24 14.63 -0.98 -8.63
N ARG A 25 14.52 -0.27 -9.77
CA ARG A 25 15.41 0.86 -10.08
C ARG A 25 15.43 1.85 -8.91
N THR A 26 16.61 2.07 -8.34
CA THR A 26 16.80 2.94 -7.17
C THR A 26 18.10 3.72 -7.30
N MET A 27 18.09 4.99 -6.89
CA MET A 27 19.30 5.82 -6.87
C MET A 27 20.22 5.50 -5.69
N LYS A 28 19.73 4.76 -4.70
CA LYS A 28 20.45 4.47 -3.46
C LYS A 28 21.01 3.05 -3.50
N TRP A 29 22.33 2.91 -3.69
CA TRP A 29 22.99 1.61 -3.89
C TRP A 29 22.71 0.58 -2.77
N TYR A 30 22.63 1.02 -1.51
CA TYR A 30 22.41 0.12 -0.36
C TYR A 30 21.05 -0.59 -0.43
N LYS A 31 20.05 0.04 -1.06
CA LYS A 31 18.74 -0.60 -1.27
C LYS A 31 18.86 -1.77 -2.24
N LYS A 32 19.67 -1.64 -3.28
CA LYS A 32 19.95 -2.73 -4.23
C LYS A 32 20.60 -3.91 -3.52
N MET A 33 21.60 -3.65 -2.66
CA MET A 33 22.23 -4.70 -1.84
C MET A 33 21.22 -5.39 -0.93
N PHE A 34 20.36 -4.62 -0.25
CA PHE A 34 19.32 -5.19 0.61
C PHE A 34 18.37 -6.12 -0.15
N PHE A 35 17.86 -5.70 -1.32
CA PHE A 35 16.96 -6.55 -2.11
C PHE A 35 17.66 -7.82 -2.60
N HIS A 36 18.92 -7.73 -3.04
CA HIS A 36 19.67 -8.91 -3.42
C HIS A 36 19.86 -9.90 -2.26
N LEU A 37 20.20 -9.41 -1.06
CA LEU A 37 20.29 -10.26 0.14
C LEU A 37 18.94 -10.88 0.51
N LEU A 38 17.85 -10.15 0.32
CA LEU A 38 16.50 -10.65 0.57
C LEU A 38 16.15 -11.78 -0.42
N ASP A 39 16.42 -11.59 -1.70
CA ASP A 39 16.16 -12.59 -2.76
C ASP A 39 16.98 -13.88 -2.50
N MET A 40 18.26 -13.75 -2.13
CA MET A 40 19.10 -14.89 -1.72
C MET A 40 18.54 -15.61 -0.48
N THR A 41 18.03 -14.86 0.50
CA THR A 41 17.45 -15.43 1.72
C THR A 41 16.19 -16.25 1.41
N ILE A 42 15.35 -15.76 0.49
CA ILE A 42 14.14 -16.46 0.05
C ILE A 42 14.51 -17.75 -0.68
N LEU A 43 15.47 -17.71 -1.60
CA LEU A 43 15.95 -18.91 -2.30
C LEU A 43 16.49 -19.95 -1.32
N ASN A 44 17.34 -19.53 -0.36
CA ASN A 44 17.89 -20.43 0.66
C ASN A 44 16.78 -21.05 1.52
N SER A 45 15.75 -20.26 1.86
CA SER A 45 14.60 -20.75 2.64
C SER A 45 13.77 -21.77 1.87
N HIS A 46 13.60 -21.58 0.56
CA HIS A 46 12.91 -22.53 -0.33
C HIS A 46 13.68 -23.85 -0.46
N ILE A 47 15.01 -23.80 -0.60
CA ILE A 47 15.86 -24.99 -0.62
C ILE A 47 15.70 -25.78 0.69
N LEU A 48 15.78 -25.09 1.85
CA LEU A 48 15.60 -25.72 3.16
C LEU A 48 14.20 -26.32 3.34
N TYR A 49 13.16 -25.62 2.85
CA TYR A 49 11.79 -26.11 2.87
C TYR A 49 11.67 -27.41 2.08
N THR A 50 12.13 -27.41 0.82
CA THR A 50 12.10 -28.56 -0.09
C THR A 50 12.86 -29.76 0.49
N LEU A 51 14.02 -29.52 1.11
CA LEU A 51 14.80 -30.57 1.78
C LEU A 51 14.07 -31.19 2.97
N LYS A 52 13.26 -30.41 3.69
CA LYS A 52 12.56 -30.86 4.90
C LYS A 52 11.24 -31.55 4.58
N THR A 53 10.45 -31.03 3.63
CA THR A 53 9.11 -31.56 3.31
C THR A 53 9.14 -32.57 2.17
N GLY A 54 10.15 -32.52 1.29
CA GLY A 54 10.19 -33.31 0.07
C GLY A 54 9.16 -32.87 -0.98
N GLU A 55 8.50 -31.73 -0.77
CA GLU A 55 7.51 -31.19 -1.69
C GLU A 55 8.19 -30.51 -2.88
N ASN A 56 7.71 -30.79 -4.09
CA ASN A 56 8.17 -30.14 -5.31
C ASN A 56 7.37 -28.86 -5.58
N GLN A 57 7.42 -27.91 -4.66
CA GLN A 57 6.82 -26.59 -4.83
C GLN A 57 7.78 -25.69 -5.62
N THR A 58 7.25 -24.91 -6.56
CA THR A 58 8.07 -23.93 -7.28
C THR A 58 8.48 -22.76 -6.37
N LEU A 59 9.59 -22.10 -6.71
CA LEU A 59 10.05 -20.93 -5.94
C LEU A 59 8.99 -19.81 -5.91
N GLU A 60 8.28 -19.59 -7.03
CA GLU A 60 7.22 -18.58 -7.14
C GLU A 60 6.06 -18.84 -6.18
N GLU A 61 5.55 -20.07 -6.14
CA GLU A 61 4.49 -20.47 -5.22
C GLU A 61 4.92 -20.30 -3.77
N PHE A 62 6.17 -20.64 -3.46
CA PHE A 62 6.74 -20.48 -2.13
C PHE A 62 6.79 -19.01 -1.72
N VAL A 63 7.27 -18.12 -2.60
CA VAL A 63 7.29 -16.67 -2.35
C VAL A 63 5.89 -16.13 -2.08
N ILE A 64 4.90 -16.53 -2.89
CA ILE A 64 3.52 -16.09 -2.70
C ILE A 64 3.00 -16.51 -1.32
N GLU A 65 3.30 -17.73 -0.89
CA GLU A 65 2.87 -18.23 0.42
C GLU A 65 3.54 -17.50 1.58
N VAL A 66 4.84 -17.22 1.47
CA VAL A 66 5.57 -16.37 2.42
C VAL A 66 4.93 -14.99 2.51
N VAL A 67 4.61 -14.36 1.38
CA VAL A 67 3.95 -13.05 1.35
C VAL A 67 2.58 -13.10 2.03
N ARG A 68 1.76 -14.12 1.75
CA ARG A 68 0.45 -14.30 2.40
C ARG A 68 0.59 -14.44 3.91
N SER A 69 1.52 -15.27 4.37
CA SER A 69 1.80 -15.47 5.80
C SER A 69 2.22 -14.17 6.48
N VAL A 70 3.17 -13.44 5.90
CA VAL A 70 3.61 -12.13 6.42
C VAL A 70 2.45 -11.14 6.48
N LEU A 71 1.62 -11.06 5.45
CA LEU A 71 0.46 -10.17 5.43
C LEU A 71 -0.57 -10.54 6.50
N ALA A 72 -0.88 -11.83 6.67
CA ALA A 72 -1.79 -12.32 7.70
C ALA A 72 -1.31 -11.99 9.12
N HIS A 73 -0.01 -12.13 9.40
CA HIS A 73 0.54 -11.76 10.70
C HIS A 73 0.51 -10.24 10.94
N ASN A 74 0.74 -9.43 9.90
CA ASN A 74 0.71 -7.97 10.02
C ASN A 74 -0.70 -7.38 10.13
N THR A 75 -1.71 -7.99 9.49
CA THR A 75 -3.11 -7.54 9.64
C THR A 75 -3.62 -7.79 11.05
N VAL A 76 -3.30 -8.94 11.65
CA VAL A 76 -3.66 -9.26 13.05
C VAL A 76 -3.01 -8.26 14.02
N GLN A 77 -1.73 -7.92 13.84
CA GLN A 77 -1.04 -6.96 14.71
C GLN A 77 -1.56 -5.53 14.60
N ARG A 78 -2.00 -5.09 13.40
CA ARG A 78 -2.59 -3.77 13.20
C ARG A 78 -3.99 -3.62 13.78
N VAL A 79 -4.72 -4.71 14.01
CA VAL A 79 -6.02 -4.67 14.70
C VAL A 79 -5.83 -4.52 16.21
N THR A 80 -4.76 -5.10 16.77
CA THR A 80 -4.45 -5.01 18.21
C THR A 80 -3.75 -3.72 18.63
N GLN A 81 -3.16 -2.98 17.70
CA GLN A 81 -2.59 -1.67 17.96
C GLN A 81 -3.58 -0.61 17.47
N THR A 82 -4.17 0.12 18.40
CA THR A 82 -4.99 1.33 18.19
C THR A 82 -4.54 2.12 16.96
N PRO A 83 -5.46 2.65 16.12
CA PRO A 83 -5.08 3.29 14.87
C PRO A 83 -4.22 4.52 15.14
N SER A 84 -2.90 4.34 15.01
CA SER A 84 -1.93 5.41 15.04
C SER A 84 -2.27 6.36 13.90
N GLN A 85 -2.57 7.60 14.26
CA GLN A 85 -2.87 8.71 13.36
C GLN A 85 -1.60 9.07 12.57
N THR A 86 -1.24 8.27 11.59
CA THR A 86 -0.19 8.61 10.64
C THR A 86 -0.68 8.39 9.22
N ILE A 87 -0.92 9.52 8.56
CA ILE A 87 -1.04 9.67 7.11
C ILE A 87 -2.17 8.79 6.54
N ALA A 88 -3.41 9.18 6.86
CA ALA A 88 -4.51 8.90 5.94
C ALA A 88 -4.18 9.60 4.61
N GLY A 89 -3.59 8.85 3.68
CA GLY A 89 -3.82 9.11 2.26
C GLY A 89 -5.32 9.22 2.01
N PRO A 90 -5.76 9.89 0.92
CA PRO A 90 -7.18 10.06 0.66
C PRO A 90 -7.86 8.70 0.80
N SER A 91 -8.81 8.65 1.74
CA SER A 91 -9.62 7.47 2.04
C SER A 91 -9.91 6.77 0.72
N ARG A 92 -9.38 5.56 0.53
CA ARG A 92 -9.81 4.71 -0.59
C ARG A 92 -11.33 4.74 -0.58
N ASP A 93 -11.93 5.01 -1.73
CA ASP A 93 -13.37 5.14 -1.95
C ASP A 93 -14.10 3.87 -1.52
N THR A 94 -14.23 3.70 -0.21
CA THR A 94 -14.80 2.51 0.41
C THR A 94 -16.31 2.63 0.25
N PRO A 95 -17.04 1.56 -0.09
CA PRO A 95 -18.50 1.60 -0.25
C PRO A 95 -19.24 2.12 0.98
N ALA A 96 -18.61 2.08 2.16
CA ALA A 96 -19.13 2.58 3.42
C ALA A 96 -19.47 4.08 3.44
N ARG A 97 -19.05 4.87 2.44
CA ARG A 97 -19.45 6.29 2.29
C ARG A 97 -20.88 6.48 1.77
N LEU A 98 -21.52 5.42 1.26
CA LEU A 98 -22.83 5.46 0.63
C LEU A 98 -23.91 5.01 1.61
N GLY A 99 -24.96 5.81 1.79
CA GLY A 99 -26.16 5.41 2.52
C GLY A 99 -26.12 5.55 4.05
N VAL A 100 -25.02 6.02 4.63
CA VAL A 100 -24.94 6.39 6.07
C VAL A 100 -25.17 7.90 6.22
N SER A 101 -25.82 8.31 7.32
CA SER A 101 -25.99 9.74 7.65
C SER A 101 -24.64 10.35 8.03
N HIS A 102 -24.01 11.02 7.07
CA HIS A 102 -22.77 11.76 7.27
C HIS A 102 -23.05 13.22 7.60
N PHE A 103 -22.35 13.75 8.60
CA PHE A 103 -22.51 15.14 9.05
C PHE A 103 -21.31 15.99 8.68
N ILE A 104 -21.59 17.23 8.27
CA ILE A 104 -20.56 18.23 8.00
C ILE A 104 -19.94 18.66 9.33
N SER A 105 -18.62 18.59 9.44
CA SER A 105 -17.85 19.17 10.54
C SER A 105 -16.80 20.14 10.02
N THR A 106 -16.34 21.06 10.86
CA THR A 106 -15.22 21.96 10.52
C THR A 106 -13.89 21.29 10.87
N ILE A 107 -12.86 21.56 10.07
CA ILE A 107 -11.51 21.04 10.35
C ILE A 107 -11.03 21.63 11.69
N PRO A 108 -10.62 20.80 12.66
CA PRO A 108 -10.19 21.28 13.97
C PRO A 108 -8.92 22.12 13.83
N ALA A 109 -8.83 23.21 14.60
CA ALA A 109 -7.67 24.07 14.60
C ALA A 109 -6.43 23.30 15.09
N THR A 110 -5.37 23.32 14.30
CA THR A 110 -4.05 22.85 14.73
C THR A 110 -3.31 24.04 15.35
N GLY A 111 -2.47 23.83 16.37
CA GLY A 111 -1.84 24.92 17.16
C GLY A 111 -1.11 26.00 16.36
N THR A 112 -0.79 25.78 15.09
CA THR A 112 -0.15 26.74 14.18
C THR A 112 -1.13 27.47 13.24
N GLN A 113 -2.37 26.98 13.06
CA GLN A 113 -3.37 27.56 12.15
C GLN A 113 -4.74 27.62 12.82
N ARG A 114 -5.21 28.84 13.12
CA ARG A 114 -6.57 29.10 13.64
C ARG A 114 -7.69 28.65 12.68
N CYS A 115 -7.36 28.50 11.41
CA CYS A 115 -8.30 28.44 10.30
C CYS A 115 -7.85 27.43 9.23
N PRO A 116 -7.68 26.14 9.57
CA PRO A 116 -7.15 25.17 8.63
C PRO A 116 -8.12 24.93 7.48
N GLN A 117 -7.57 24.80 6.28
CA GLN A 117 -8.31 24.47 5.06
C GLN A 117 -7.70 23.24 4.42
N ARG A 118 -8.56 22.38 3.86
CA ARG A 118 -8.16 21.20 3.08
C ARG A 118 -8.69 21.35 1.66
N ARG A 119 -8.03 20.71 0.70
CA ARG A 119 -8.54 20.62 -0.68
C ARG A 119 -9.84 19.82 -0.72
N CYS A 120 -10.81 20.31 -1.49
CA CYS A 120 -12.03 19.57 -1.76
C CYS A 120 -11.72 18.34 -2.63
N HIS A 121 -12.04 17.16 -2.12
CA HIS A 121 -11.78 15.89 -2.81
C HIS A 121 -12.54 15.78 -4.14
N VAL A 122 -13.83 16.12 -4.13
CA VAL A 122 -14.69 16.09 -5.33
C VAL A 122 -14.21 17.08 -6.39
N CYS A 123 -13.93 18.35 -6.04
CA CYS A 123 -13.48 19.33 -7.05
C CYS A 123 -12.15 18.94 -7.72
N GLN A 124 -11.31 18.15 -7.04
CA GLN A 124 -10.04 17.67 -7.56
C GLN A 124 -10.22 16.46 -8.50
N GLN A 125 -11.16 15.57 -8.20
CA GLN A 125 -11.29 14.27 -8.86
C GLN A 125 -12.52 14.13 -9.77
N THR A 126 -13.44 15.09 -9.72
CA THR A 126 -14.69 15.06 -10.49
C THR A 126 -14.45 14.82 -11.97
N THR A 127 -15.36 14.04 -12.54
CA THR A 127 -15.50 13.84 -13.99
C THR A 127 -16.71 14.57 -14.57
N ARG A 128 -17.56 15.13 -13.71
CA ARG A 128 -18.83 15.78 -14.07
C ARG A 128 -18.70 17.25 -14.41
N HIS A 129 -17.70 17.93 -13.86
CA HIS A 129 -17.43 19.34 -14.14
C HIS A 129 -15.95 19.62 -14.29
N ALA A 130 -15.61 20.82 -14.76
CA ALA A 130 -14.23 21.25 -14.90
C ALA A 130 -13.50 21.15 -13.55
N LYS A 131 -12.40 20.40 -13.54
CA LYS A 131 -11.55 20.24 -12.35
C LYS A 131 -11.05 21.61 -11.90
N LYS A 132 -11.24 21.90 -10.62
CA LYS A 132 -10.83 23.18 -10.03
C LYS A 132 -10.18 22.96 -8.68
N ARG A 133 -9.13 23.73 -8.42
CA ARG A 133 -8.54 23.77 -7.08
C ARG A 133 -9.44 24.62 -6.19
N LYS A 134 -10.09 23.99 -5.22
CA LYS A 134 -10.90 24.67 -4.20
C LYS A 134 -10.56 24.14 -2.82
N ASP A 135 -10.23 25.04 -1.92
CA ASP A 135 -9.93 24.75 -0.52
C ASP A 135 -11.18 25.03 0.34
N THR A 136 -11.44 24.18 1.33
CA THR A 136 -12.64 24.17 2.17
C THR A 136 -12.26 24.04 3.64
N ARG A 137 -13.05 24.65 4.52
CA ARG A 137 -12.97 24.49 5.98
C ARG A 137 -13.78 23.30 6.48
N TYR A 138 -14.60 22.73 5.62
CA TYR A 138 -15.55 21.69 5.96
C TYR A 138 -14.98 20.32 5.59
N GLN A 139 -15.23 19.35 6.47
CA GLN A 139 -14.88 17.96 6.28
C GLN A 139 -16.04 17.06 6.69
N CYS A 140 -16.07 15.83 6.18
CA CYS A 140 -16.88 14.76 6.77
C CYS A 140 -16.07 14.18 7.96
N SER A 141 -16.66 14.12 9.17
CA SER A 141 -15.98 13.53 10.33
C SER A 141 -15.68 12.05 10.14
N ASP A 142 -16.63 11.34 9.53
CA ASP A 142 -16.59 9.88 9.43
C ASP A 142 -15.65 9.43 8.32
N CYS A 143 -15.64 10.15 7.20
CA CYS A 143 -14.76 9.87 6.05
C CYS A 143 -13.42 10.62 6.14
N ASN A 144 -13.28 11.59 7.07
CA ASN A 144 -12.09 12.44 7.24
C ASN A 144 -11.59 13.11 5.94
N VAL A 145 -12.51 13.47 5.03
CA VAL A 145 -12.21 14.13 3.75
C VAL A 145 -12.71 15.58 3.73
N GLY A 146 -11.93 16.47 3.12
CA GLY A 146 -12.36 17.85 2.88
C GLY A 146 -13.36 17.94 1.74
N LEU A 147 -14.54 18.53 1.99
CA LEU A 147 -15.62 18.66 1.01
C LEU A 147 -16.20 20.09 1.03
N CYS A 148 -16.65 20.58 -0.12
CA CYS A 148 -17.44 21.82 -0.17
C CYS A 148 -18.86 21.56 0.33
N LEU A 149 -19.51 22.57 0.93
CA LEU A 149 -20.90 22.47 1.42
C LEU A 149 -21.87 21.95 0.34
N GLU A 150 -21.89 22.61 -0.81
CA GLU A 150 -22.73 22.23 -1.96
C GLU A 150 -21.93 22.46 -3.26
N PRO A 151 -22.01 21.58 -4.29
CA PRO A 151 -22.72 20.28 -4.34
C PRO A 151 -21.87 19.09 -3.84
N CYS A 152 -20.59 19.32 -3.55
CA CYS A 152 -19.62 18.25 -3.34
C CYS A 152 -19.92 17.32 -2.16
N PHE A 153 -20.48 17.84 -1.05
CA PHE A 153 -20.80 17.01 0.10
C PHE A 153 -21.87 15.96 -0.25
N LYS A 154 -22.91 16.37 -0.96
CA LYS A 154 -23.97 15.47 -1.43
C LYS A 154 -23.43 14.47 -2.44
N GLU A 155 -22.70 14.95 -3.46
CA GLU A 155 -22.15 14.09 -4.52
C GLU A 155 -21.24 12.97 -3.97
N TYR A 156 -20.38 13.29 -3.00
CA TYR A 156 -19.45 12.31 -2.42
C TYR A 156 -20.14 11.15 -1.70
N HIS A 157 -21.25 11.42 -1.01
CA HIS A 157 -21.97 10.42 -0.20
C HIS A 157 -23.15 9.75 -0.93
N THR A 158 -23.49 10.22 -2.13
CA THR A 158 -24.62 9.69 -2.92
C THR A 158 -24.20 9.02 -4.23
N LEU A 159 -23.04 9.38 -4.79
CA LEU A 159 -22.60 8.89 -6.09
C LEU A 159 -21.40 7.95 -5.95
N ILE A 160 -21.46 6.86 -6.70
CA ILE A 160 -20.30 5.98 -6.92
C ILE A 160 -19.25 6.72 -7.76
N HIS A 161 -19.70 7.50 -8.75
CA HIS A 161 -18.87 8.30 -9.65
C HIS A 161 -19.28 9.77 -9.60
N TYR A 162 -18.38 10.64 -9.16
CA TYR A 162 -18.56 12.08 -8.97
C TYR A 162 -17.61 12.91 -9.85
#